data_AF-A0A2E9PPJ4-F1
#
_entry.id   AF-A0A2E9PPJ4-F1
#
_cell.length_a   1.000
_cell.length_b   1.000
_cell.length_c   1.000
_cell.angle_alpha   90.00
_cell.angle_beta   90.00
_cell.angle_gamma   90.00
#
_symmetry.space_group_name_H-M   'P 1'
#
loop_
_entity.id
_entity.type
_entity.pdbx_description
1 polymer ?
#
loop_
_entity_poly.entity_id
_entity_poly.type
_entity_poly.pdbx_seq_one_letter_code
_entity_poly.pdbx_strand_id
1 'polypeptide(L)'
;MWIKNILNNIKGFRFNRHEFAGALGDMGTFIPILVGLVTVCGLNAGSALFFSGLFNLISGFIFGIPIAVQPMKAIGIIAINEGLTLHQILAAGIVVSAIVFMLGVTNLIVFLNRHIPLSVIRGLQLGLGLLL
;
A
#
# COMPACT_ATOMS: atom_id res chain seq x y z
N MET A 1 -21.78 14.88 5.78
CA MET A 1 -22.14 13.52 5.30
C MET A 1 -21.08 12.48 5.66
N TRP A 2 -19.78 12.79 5.48
CA TRP A 2 -18.64 11.89 5.77
C TRP A 2 -18.49 11.46 7.25
N ILE A 3 -18.68 12.38 8.20
CA ILE A 3 -18.53 12.11 9.65
C ILE A 3 -19.55 11.09 10.18
N LYS A 4 -20.80 11.11 9.67
CA LYS A 4 -21.82 10.11 10.05
C LYS A 4 -21.48 8.71 9.53
N ASN A 5 -20.85 8.59 8.36
CA ASN A 5 -20.38 7.32 7.83
C ASN A 5 -19.21 6.76 8.65
N ILE A 6 -18.28 7.60 9.10
CA ILE A 6 -17.19 7.19 10.00
C ILE A 6 -17.73 6.66 11.33
N LEU A 7 -18.70 7.36 11.93
CA LEU A 7 -19.35 6.91 13.18
C LEU A 7 -20.10 5.58 13.01
N ASN A 8 -20.72 5.34 11.85
CA ASN A 8 -21.34 4.05 11.55
C ASN A 8 -20.32 2.94 11.28
N ASN A 9 -19.22 3.24 10.59
CA ASN A 9 -18.11 2.31 10.39
C ASN A 9 -17.49 1.88 11.72
N ILE A 10 -17.31 2.82 12.66
CA ILE A 10 -16.78 2.52 14.00
C ILE A 10 -17.71 1.59 14.78
N LYS A 11 -19.03 1.80 14.68
CA LYS A 11 -20.02 0.91 15.29
C LYS A 11 -20.08 -0.48 14.64
N GLY A 12 -19.60 -0.60 13.41
CA GLY A 12 -19.53 -1.85 12.65
C GLY A 12 -18.25 -2.66 12.87
N PHE A 13 -17.28 -2.19 13.66
CA PHE A 13 -16.06 -2.96 13.94
C PHE A 13 -16.40 -4.24 14.71
N ARG A 14 -16.18 -5.38 14.06
CA ARG A 14 -16.37 -6.70 14.66
C ARG A 14 -15.01 -7.27 14.99
N PHE A 15 -14.61 -7.28 16.26
CA PHE A 15 -13.39 -7.97 16.68
C PHE A 15 -13.60 -9.49 16.70
N ASN A 16 -13.70 -10.09 15.51
CA ASN A 16 -13.89 -11.53 15.32
C ASN A 16 -12.59 -12.20 14.86
N ARG A 17 -12.45 -13.51 15.08
CA ARG A 17 -11.27 -14.29 14.64
C ARG A 17 -10.97 -14.14 13.15
N HIS A 18 -12.01 -13.94 12.32
CA HIS A 18 -11.88 -13.72 10.88
C HIS A 18 -11.20 -12.38 10.56
N GLU A 19 -11.49 -11.32 11.31
CA GLU A 19 -10.87 -10.00 11.13
C GLU A 19 -9.40 -10.04 11.58
N PHE A 20 -9.10 -10.77 12.66
CA PHE A 20 -7.73 -11.00 13.10
C PHE A 20 -6.93 -11.82 12.08
N ALA A 21 -7.52 -12.90 11.54
CA ALA A 21 -6.90 -13.69 10.48
C ALA A 21 -6.70 -12.88 9.19
N GLY A 22 -7.68 -12.03 8.83
CA GLY A 22 -7.60 -11.15 7.67
C GLY A 22 -6.52 -10.08 7.79
N ALA A 23 -6.37 -9.48 8.97
CA ALA A 23 -5.31 -8.50 9.24
C ALA A 23 -3.90 -9.11 9.13
N LEU A 24 -3.72 -10.37 9.56
CA LEU A 24 -2.47 -11.10 9.40
C LEU A 24 -2.22 -11.56 7.95
N GLY A 25 -3.26 -11.59 7.11
CA GLY A 25 -3.16 -12.01 5.71
C GLY A 25 -2.23 -11.13 4.86
N ASP A 26 -2.31 -9.81 5.00
CA ASP A 26 -1.43 -8.89 4.24
C ASP A 26 0.03 -8.96 4.71
N MET A 27 0.23 -9.24 6.01
CA MET A 27 1.56 -9.35 6.63
C MET A 27 2.43 -10.43 5.97
N GLY A 28 1.83 -11.50 5.45
CA GLY A 28 2.57 -12.59 4.79
C GLY A 28 3.39 -12.15 3.58
N THR A 29 2.99 -11.06 2.92
CA THR A 29 3.74 -10.48 1.78
C THR A 29 4.52 -9.22 2.17
N PHE A 30 4.05 -8.48 3.18
CA PHE A 30 4.71 -7.28 3.65
C PHE A 30 6.04 -7.59 4.36
N ILE A 31 6.09 -8.64 5.19
CA ILE A 31 7.31 -9.00 5.94
C ILE A 31 8.48 -9.35 5.01
N PRO A 32 8.34 -10.22 3.99
CA PRO A 32 9.44 -10.50 3.06
C PRO A 32 9.95 -9.26 2.33
N ILE A 33 9.04 -8.40 1.84
CA ILE A 33 9.41 -7.16 1.13
C ILE A 33 10.13 -6.19 2.08
N LEU A 34 9.64 -6.06 3.32
CA LEU A 34 10.26 -5.20 4.32
C LEU A 34 11.68 -5.68 4.65
N VAL A 35 11.87 -6.99 4.85
CA VAL A 35 13.19 -7.57 5.10
C VAL A 35 14.12 -7.28 3.92
N GLY A 36 13.67 -7.46 2.67
CA GLY A 36 14.46 -7.14 1.47
C GLY A 36 14.87 -5.66 1.40
N LEU A 37 13.96 -4.73 1.73
CA LEU A 37 14.27 -3.30 1.75
C LEU A 37 15.25 -2.91 2.86
N VAL A 38 15.18 -3.58 4.00
CA VAL A 38 16.11 -3.34 5.12
C VAL A 38 17.51 -3.87 4.77
N THR A 39 17.60 -5.07 4.19
CA THR A 39 18.89 -5.72 3.89
C THR A 39 19.58 -5.12 2.67
N VAL A 40 18.83 -4.76 1.62
CA VAL A 40 19.40 -4.26 0.36
C VAL A 40 19.50 -2.74 0.34
N CYS A 41 18.47 -2.03 0.79
CA CYS A 41 18.40 -0.56 0.68
C CYS A 41 18.76 0.17 1.99
N GLY A 42 19.03 -0.55 3.07
CA GLY A 42 19.37 0.03 4.38
C GLY A 42 18.21 0.79 5.03
N LEU A 43 16.97 0.44 4.69
CA LEU A 43 15.78 1.11 5.19
C LEU A 43 15.58 0.81 6.69
N ASN A 44 15.15 1.80 7.47
CA ASN A 44 14.88 1.59 8.90
C ASN A 44 13.53 0.88 9.08
N ALA A 45 13.59 -0.38 9.54
CA ALA A 45 12.42 -1.23 9.77
C ALA A 45 11.43 -0.59 10.76
N GLY A 46 11.92 0.08 11.80
CA GLY A 46 11.10 0.71 12.83
C GLY A 46 10.23 1.84 12.27
N SER A 47 10.82 2.75 11.49
CA SER A 47 10.04 3.82 10.85
C SER A 47 9.04 3.27 9.83
N ALA A 48 9.43 2.26 9.05
CA ALA A 48 8.56 1.65 8.05
C ALA A 48 7.35 0.97 8.67
N LEU A 49 7.56 0.17 9.73
CA LEU A 49 6.49 -0.49 10.49
C LEU A 49 5.58 0.54 11.17
N PHE A 50 6.15 1.57 11.76
CA PHE A 50 5.39 2.61 12.45
C PHE A 50 4.47 3.36 11.49
N PHE A 51 4.99 3.88 10.38
CA PHE A 51 4.18 4.60 9.40
C PHE A 51 3.18 3.67 8.69
N SER A 52 3.59 2.45 8.33
CA SER A 52 2.67 1.46 7.73
C SER A 52 1.50 1.13 8.66
N GLY A 53 1.76 0.90 9.95
CA GLY A 53 0.73 0.65 10.94
C GLY A 53 -0.19 1.86 11.15
N LEU A 54 0.39 3.06 11.27
CA LEU A 54 -0.36 4.30 11.46
C LEU A 54 -1.31 4.58 10.28
N PHE A 55 -0.82 4.47 9.04
CA PHE A 55 -1.64 4.71 7.86
C PHE A 55 -2.71 3.62 7.65
N ASN A 56 -2.44 2.36 8.00
CA ASN A 56 -3.46 1.31 8.00
C ASN A 56 -4.55 1.55 9.06
N LEU A 57 -4.18 2.10 10.21
CA LEU A 57 -5.14 2.50 11.24
C LEU A 57 -6.03 3.64 10.74
N ILE A 58 -5.42 4.69 10.18
CA ILE A 58 -6.11 5.86 9.61
C ILE A 58 -7.05 5.43 8.47
N SER A 59 -6.58 4.61 7.53
CA SER A 59 -7.39 4.13 6.42
C SER A 59 -8.54 3.25 6.90
N GLY A 60 -8.29 2.38 7.88
CA GLY A 60 -9.32 1.57 8.53
C GLY A 60 -10.43 2.42 9.16
N PHE A 61 -10.09 3.52 9.84
CA PHE A 61 -11.10 4.43 10.40
C PHE A 61 -11.88 5.22 9.35
N ILE A 62 -11.21 5.66 8.28
CA ILE A 62 -11.82 6.46 7.23
C ILE A 62 -12.77 5.62 6.37
N PHE A 63 -12.33 4.43 5.93
CA PHE A 63 -13.05 3.61 4.96
C PHE A 63 -13.90 2.51 5.60
N GLY A 64 -13.66 2.16 6.87
CA GLY A 64 -14.44 1.13 7.58
C GLY A 64 -14.14 -0.31 7.18
N ILE A 65 -13.14 -0.52 6.33
CA ILE A 65 -12.64 -1.83 5.91
C ILE A 65 -11.11 -1.80 5.91
N PRO A 66 -10.43 -2.92 6.21
CA PRO A 66 -8.99 -3.04 6.01
C PRO A 66 -8.72 -2.99 4.49
N ILE A 67 -8.34 -1.82 4.00
CA ILE A 67 -7.87 -1.64 2.63
C ILE A 67 -6.39 -1.97 2.64
N ALA A 68 -5.96 -2.92 1.82
CA ALA A 68 -4.54 -3.07 1.52
C ALA A 68 -4.08 -1.81 0.77
N VAL A 69 -3.49 -0.86 1.50
CA VAL A 69 -2.98 0.43 0.98
C VAL A 69 -1.69 0.20 0.15
N GLN A 70 -1.53 -0.96 -0.48
CA GLN A 70 -0.26 -1.38 -1.07
C GLN A 70 -0.32 -1.54 -2.60
N PRO A 71 -0.47 -0.44 -3.38
CA PRO A 71 0.27 -0.31 -4.63
C PRO A 71 1.80 -0.28 -4.39
N MET A 72 2.22 -0.06 -3.14
CA MET A 72 3.62 0.00 -2.68
C MET A 72 4.45 -1.28 -2.91
N LYS A 73 3.85 -2.45 -3.16
CA LYS A 73 4.62 -3.70 -3.38
C LYS A 73 5.51 -3.58 -4.62
N ALA A 74 5.00 -3.00 -5.71
CA ALA A 74 5.76 -2.82 -6.95
C ALA A 74 7.01 -1.95 -6.75
N ILE A 75 6.88 -0.83 -6.02
CA ILE A 75 7.99 0.09 -5.74
C ILE A 75 9.05 -0.62 -4.88
N GLY A 76 8.62 -1.40 -3.89
CA GLY A 76 9.54 -2.17 -3.04
C GLY A 76 10.34 -3.21 -3.84
N ILE A 77 9.69 -3.93 -4.75
CA ILE A 77 10.33 -4.94 -5.62
C ILE A 77 11.38 -4.29 -6.51
N ILE A 78 11.02 -3.19 -7.17
CA ILE A 78 11.95 -2.46 -8.06
C ILE A 78 13.11 -1.89 -7.24
N ALA A 79 12.85 -1.33 -6.06
CA ALA A 79 13.90 -0.80 -5.19
C ALA A 79 14.90 -1.86 -4.73
N ILE A 80 14.43 -3.07 -4.40
CA ILE A 80 15.28 -4.21 -4.05
C ILE A 80 16.09 -4.66 -5.27
N ASN A 81 15.45 -4.80 -6.44
CA ASN A 81 16.10 -5.30 -7.64
C ASN A 81 17.18 -4.34 -8.17
N GLU A 82 16.91 -3.03 -8.16
CA GLU A 82 17.84 -2.00 -8.63
C GLU A 82 18.84 -1.53 -7.55
N GLY A 83 18.68 -1.97 -6.29
CA GLY A 83 19.56 -1.56 -5.19
C GLY A 83 19.48 -0.06 -4.89
N LEU A 84 18.28 0.52 -4.92
CA LEU A 84 18.10 1.97 -4.75
C LEU A 84 18.56 2.44 -3.36
N THR A 85 19.16 3.63 -3.34
CA THR A 85 19.58 4.28 -2.11
C THR A 85 18.38 4.80 -1.31
N LEU A 86 18.54 4.96 0.01
CA LEU A 86 17.50 5.48 0.90
C LEU A 86 16.90 6.81 0.42
N HIS A 87 17.74 7.72 -0.08
CA HIS A 87 17.28 9.02 -0.60
C HIS A 87 16.41 8.88 -1.84
N GLN A 88 16.71 7.94 -2.73
CA GLN A 88 15.90 7.68 -3.92
C GLN A 88 14.53 7.08 -3.55
N ILE A 89 14.49 6.19 -2.55
CA ILE A 89 13.23 5.60 -2.06
C ILE A 89 12.34 6.68 -1.45
N LEU A 90 12.91 7.57 -0.64
CA LEU A 90 12.16 8.69 -0.05
C LEU A 90 11.65 9.65 -1.12
N ALA A 91 12.48 10.00 -2.11
CA ALA A 91 12.07 10.83 -3.23
C ALA A 91 10.94 10.17 -4.05
N ALA A 92 11.06 8.88 -4.35
CA ALA A 92 10.02 8.11 -5.02
C ALA A 92 8.70 8.11 -4.23
N GLY A 93 8.76 7.94 -2.90
CA GLY A 93 7.58 8.01 -2.04
C GLY A 93 6.88 9.38 -2.10
N ILE A 94 7.63 10.47 -2.04
CA ILE A 94 7.07 11.83 -2.12
C ILE A 94 6.45 12.08 -3.50
N VAL A 95 7.15 11.73 -4.57
CA VAL A 95 6.66 11.92 -5.94
C VAL A 95 5.39 11.09 -6.18
N VAL A 96 5.40 9.81 -5.80
CA VAL A 96 4.24 8.92 -5.96
C VAL A 96 3.05 9.43 -5.15
N SER A 97 3.25 9.81 -3.89
CA SER A 97 2.16 10.34 -3.06
C SER A 97 1.57 11.63 -3.62
N ALA A 98 2.39 12.54 -4.16
CA ALA A 98 1.93 13.76 -4.82
C ALA A 98 1.11 13.45 -6.07
N ILE A 99 1.58 12.53 -6.93
CA ILE A 99 0.88 12.12 -8.14
C ILE A 99 -0.46 11.46 -7.78
N VAL A 100 -0.45 10.50 -6.85
CA VAL A 100 -1.68 9.79 -6.44
C VAL A 100 -2.67 10.74 -5.77
N PHE A 101 -2.20 11.69 -4.96
CA PHE A 101 -3.04 12.71 -4.36
C PHE A 101 -3.70 13.59 -5.43
N MET A 102 -2.93 14.07 -6.41
CA MET A 102 -3.45 14.85 -7.52
C MET A 102 -4.48 14.06 -8.34
N LEU A 103 -4.20 12.80 -8.66
CA LEU A 103 -5.12 11.91 -9.38
C LEU A 103 -6.40 11.62 -8.59
N GLY A 104 -6.30 11.52 -7.27
CA GLY A 104 -7.43 11.32 -6.36
C GLY A 104 -8.34 12.55 -6.28
N VAL A 105 -7.75 13.74 -6.10
CA VAL A 105 -8.50 15.01 -6.01
C VAL A 105 -9.19 15.34 -7.34
N THR A 106 -8.54 15.04 -8.47
CA THR A 106 -9.10 15.30 -9.82
C THR A 106 -10.05 14.22 -10.32
N ASN A 107 -10.27 13.13 -9.55
CA ASN A 107 -11.02 11.93 -9.97
C ASN A 107 -10.51 11.26 -11.26
N LEU A 108 -9.30 11.60 -11.72
CA LEU A 108 -8.72 11.07 -12.95
C LEU A 108 -8.40 9.57 -12.83
N ILE A 109 -8.26 9.06 -11.60
CA ILE A 109 -8.16 7.62 -11.30
C ILE A 109 -9.30 6.81 -11.95
N VAL A 110 -10.54 7.32 -11.95
CA VAL A 110 -11.69 6.59 -12.52
C VAL A 110 -11.59 6.54 -14.05
N PHE A 111 -11.13 7.63 -14.66
CA PHE A 111 -10.88 7.70 -16.09
C PHE A 111 -9.78 6.70 -16.51
N LEU A 112 -8.63 6.71 -15.81
CA LEU A 112 -7.52 5.81 -16.10
C LEU A 112 -7.92 4.34 -15.92
N ASN A 113 -8.62 4.01 -14.83
CA ASN A 113 -9.07 2.63 -14.56
C ASN A 113 -9.97 2.08 -15.68
N ARG A 114 -10.74 2.95 -16.36
CA ARG A 114 -11.59 2.54 -17.49
C ARG A 114 -10.82 2.31 -18.79
N HIS A 115 -9.65 2.94 -18.95
CA HIS A 115 -8.84 2.87 -20.17
C HIS A 115 -7.72 1.83 -20.08
N ILE A 116 -7.28 1.46 -18.88
CA ILE A 116 -6.22 0.46 -18.69
C ILE A 116 -6.81 -0.95 -18.84
N PRO A 117 -6.40 -1.72 -19.86
CA PRO A 117 -6.92 -3.07 -20.04
C PRO A 117 -6.35 -4.04 -19.00
N LEU A 118 -7.15 -5.05 -18.62
CA LEU A 118 -6.75 -6.08 -17.66
C LEU A 118 -5.51 -6.88 -18.09
N SER A 119 -5.23 -6.97 -19.39
CA SER A 119 -4.02 -7.61 -19.92
C SER A 119 -2.73 -6.93 -19.45
N VAL A 120 -2.72 -5.59 -19.39
CA VAL A 120 -1.57 -4.81 -18.92
C VAL A 120 -1.37 -5.01 -17.42
N ILE A 121 -2.45 -5.02 -16.64
CA ILE A 121 -2.40 -5.23 -15.18
C ILE A 121 -1.83 -6.62 -14.87
N ARG A 122 -2.32 -7.66 -15.56
CA ARG A 122 -1.83 -9.04 -15.38
C ARG A 122 -0.39 -9.21 -15.85
N GLY A 123 -0.01 -8.55 -16.95
CA GLY A 123 1.38 -8.52 -17.43
C GLY A 123 2.32 -7.89 -16.42
N LEU A 124 1.93 -6.77 -15.82
CA LEU A 124 2.69 -6.10 -14.76
C LEU A 124 2.82 -6.98 -13.51
N GLN A 125 1.73 -7.64 -13.09
CA GLN A 125 1.75 -8.57 -11.96
C GLN A 125 2.65 -9.79 -12.21
N LEU A 126 2.61 -10.38 -13.42
CA LEU A 126 3.50 -11.48 -13.79
C LEU A 126 4.96 -11.03 -13.84
N GLY A 127 5.24 -9.88 -14.46
CA GLY A 127 6.59 -9.34 -14.54
C GLY A 127 7.19 -9.06 -13.17
N LEU A 128 6.41 -8.42 -12.28
CA LEU A 128 6.82 -8.16 -10.90
C LEU A 128 6.98 -9.47 -10.10
N GLY A 129 6.14 -10.46 -10.34
CA GLY A 129 6.24 -11.77 -9.70
C GLY A 129 7.44 -12.60 -10.14
N LEU A 130 7.94 -12.41 -11.37
CA LEU A 130 9.17 -13.02 -11.88
C LEU A 130 10.45 -12.34 -11.35
N LEU A 131 10.35 -11.08 -10.93
CA LEU A 131 11.47 -10.29 -10.41
C LEU A 131 11.71 -10.50 -8.90
N LEU A 132 10.73 -11.05 -8.19
CA LEU A 132 10.76 -11.40 -6.75
C LEU A 132 11.27 -12.82 -6.52
#